data_AF-A0A0U3TVC5-F1
#
_entry.id   AF-A0A0U3TVC5-F1
#
_cell.length_a   1.000
_cell.length_b   1.000
_cell.length_c   1.000
_cell.angle_alpha   90.00
_cell.angle_beta   90.00
_cell.angle_gamma   90.00
#
_symmetry.space_group_name_H-M   'P 1'
#
loop_
_entity.id
_entity.type
_entity.pdbx_description
1 polymer ?
#
loop_
_entity_poly.entity_id
_entity_poly.type
_entity_poly.pdbx_seq_one_letter_code
_entity_poly.pdbx_strand_id
1 'polypeptide(L)'
;SEREVFFMNTQSIVQLVQKYRSGIRGHMKAVVMDLLRQYLRVEVQFQNGHYDKCVFMLREENKGDMANVLNYIFSHAQVTKKNLLVTMLIDQLCGRDPTLTDELMSILTELTQLSKTTNAKVALRARQVLIASHLPSYELRHNQVESIFLSAID
;
A
#
# COMPACT_ATOMS: atom_id res chain seq x y z
N SER A 1 -22.00 -20.69 -25.89
CA SER A 1 -21.20 -21.43 -26.92
C SER A 1 -20.22 -22.37 -26.22
N GLU A 2 -19.66 -23.40 -26.89
CA GLU A 2 -18.65 -24.29 -26.28
C GLU A 2 -17.46 -23.54 -25.67
N ARG A 3 -17.10 -22.38 -26.25
CA ARG A 3 -16.08 -21.47 -25.71
C ARG A 3 -16.46 -20.90 -24.34
N GLU A 4 -17.69 -20.46 -24.14
CA GLU A 4 -18.14 -19.95 -22.83
C GLU A 4 -18.09 -21.02 -21.75
N VAL A 5 -18.49 -22.25 -22.08
CA VAL A 5 -18.42 -23.38 -21.15
C VAL A 5 -16.96 -23.70 -20.80
N PHE A 6 -16.06 -23.69 -21.79
CA PHE A 6 -14.63 -23.84 -21.57
C PHE A 6 -14.07 -22.71 -20.67
N PHE A 7 -14.44 -21.45 -20.92
CA PHE A 7 -14.01 -20.33 -20.09
C PHE A 7 -14.52 -20.46 -18.67
N MET A 8 -15.81 -20.73 -18.47
CA MET A 8 -16.39 -20.90 -17.13
C MET A 8 -15.70 -22.01 -16.34
N ASN A 9 -15.37 -23.13 -17.00
CA ASN A 9 -14.72 -24.28 -16.35
C ASN A 9 -13.24 -24.05 -16.05
N THR A 10 -12.53 -23.24 -16.86
CA THR A 10 -11.08 -23.00 -16.71
C THR A 10 -10.75 -21.70 -15.97
N GLN A 11 -11.72 -20.79 -15.81
CA GLN A 11 -11.51 -19.45 -15.25
C GLN A 11 -10.93 -19.48 -13.83
N SER A 12 -11.40 -20.36 -12.96
CA SER A 12 -10.91 -20.48 -11.58
C SER A 12 -9.42 -20.86 -11.53
N ILE A 13 -8.99 -21.79 -12.39
CA ILE A 13 -7.60 -22.21 -12.51
C ILE A 13 -6.75 -21.07 -13.09
N VAL A 14 -7.23 -20.40 -14.13
CA VAL A 14 -6.53 -19.26 -14.73
C VAL A 14 -6.36 -18.13 -13.71
N GLN A 15 -7.39 -17.80 -12.93
CA GLN A 15 -7.32 -16.80 -11.86
C GLN A 15 -6.29 -17.19 -10.78
N LEU A 16 -6.25 -18.46 -10.39
CA LEU A 16 -5.27 -18.97 -9.44
C LEU A 16 -3.84 -18.79 -9.98
N VAL A 17 -3.59 -19.18 -11.23
CA VAL A 17 -2.27 -19.03 -11.87
C VAL A 17 -1.87 -17.57 -11.99
N GLN A 18 -2.80 -16.69 -12.39
CA GLN A 18 -2.53 -15.24 -12.48
C GLN A 18 -2.19 -14.65 -11.10
N LYS A 19 -2.91 -15.07 -10.05
CA LYS A 19 -2.68 -14.61 -8.67
C LYS A 19 -1.27 -14.93 -8.16
N TYR A 20 -0.70 -16.07 -8.57
CA TYR A 20 0.63 -16.53 -8.15
C TYR A 20 1.69 -16.42 -9.26
N ARG A 21 1.43 -15.69 -10.35
CA ARG A 21 2.34 -15.57 -11.50
C ARG A 21 3.73 -15.08 -11.11
N SER A 22 3.82 -14.17 -10.14
CA SER A 22 5.07 -13.61 -9.61
C SER A 22 5.61 -14.39 -8.40
N GLY A 23 5.17 -15.64 -8.23
CA GLY A 23 5.49 -16.48 -7.08
C GLY A 23 4.83 -16.03 -5.77
N ILE A 24 5.13 -16.75 -4.69
CA ILE A 24 4.53 -16.51 -3.36
C ILE A 24 4.91 -15.12 -2.82
N ARG A 25 6.16 -14.69 -3.04
CA ARG A 25 6.64 -13.36 -2.60
C ARG A 25 5.95 -12.23 -3.36
N GLY A 26 5.79 -12.36 -4.68
CA GLY A 26 5.06 -11.37 -5.49
C GLY A 26 3.59 -11.31 -5.10
N HIS A 27 2.96 -12.47 -4.88
CA HIS A 27 1.58 -12.53 -4.42
C HIS A 27 1.40 -11.85 -3.06
N MET A 28 2.29 -12.13 -2.09
CA MET A 28 2.28 -11.49 -0.79
C MET A 28 2.39 -9.95 -0.91
N LYS A 29 3.32 -9.45 -1.73
CA LYS A 29 3.46 -8.01 -2.00
C LYS A 29 2.16 -7.42 -2.55
N ALA A 30 1.55 -8.07 -3.55
CA ALA A 30 0.29 -7.63 -4.15
C ALA A 30 -0.84 -7.52 -3.11
N VAL A 31 -1.01 -8.54 -2.26
CA VAL A 31 -2.03 -8.54 -1.19
C VAL A 31 -1.80 -7.38 -0.21
N VAL A 32 -0.56 -7.14 0.22
CA VAL A 32 -0.28 -6.02 1.13
C VAL A 32 -0.50 -4.67 0.44
N MET A 33 -0.09 -4.51 -0.82
CA MET A 33 -0.37 -3.30 -1.59
C MET A 33 -1.87 -3.03 -1.73
N ASP A 34 -2.68 -4.06 -1.97
CA ASP A 34 -4.13 -3.94 -2.04
C ASP A 34 -4.74 -3.51 -0.69
N LEU A 35 -4.23 -4.01 0.43
CA LEU A 35 -4.65 -3.55 1.76
C LEU A 35 -4.30 -2.08 2.00
N LEU A 36 -3.11 -1.64 1.58
CA LEU A 36 -2.71 -0.22 1.67
C LEU A 36 -3.61 0.67 0.80
N ARG A 37 -3.98 0.22 -0.40
CA ARG A 37 -4.93 0.92 -1.27
C ARG A 37 -6.33 1.01 -0.69
N GLN A 38 -6.82 -0.06 -0.07
CA GLN A 38 -8.12 -0.05 0.61
C GLN A 38 -8.15 0.94 1.76
N TYR A 39 -7.07 0.99 2.56
CA TYR A 39 -6.91 2.01 3.60
C TYR A 39 -6.94 3.42 2.99
N LEU A 40 -6.11 3.68 1.98
CA LEU A 40 -5.99 4.99 1.34
C LEU A 40 -7.32 5.45 0.74
N ARG A 41 -8.03 4.56 0.03
CA ARG A 41 -9.35 4.83 -0.58
C ARG A 41 -10.34 5.39 0.43
N VAL A 42 -10.34 4.85 1.65
CA VAL A 42 -11.21 5.34 2.74
C VAL A 42 -10.69 6.66 3.28
N GLU A 43 -9.43 6.72 3.69
CA GLU A 43 -8.93 7.87 4.45
C GLU A 43 -8.76 9.15 3.64
N VAL A 44 -8.62 9.06 2.31
CA VAL A 44 -8.60 10.23 1.41
C VAL A 44 -9.92 11.00 1.47
N GLN A 45 -11.05 10.30 1.59
CA GLN A 45 -12.38 10.93 1.66
C GLN A 45 -12.56 11.79 2.92
N PHE A 46 -11.81 11.50 3.98
CA PHE A 46 -11.87 12.20 5.26
C PHE A 46 -10.78 13.30 5.42
N GLN A 47 -10.01 13.60 4.36
CA GLN A 47 -8.99 14.67 4.42
C GLN A 47 -9.57 16.09 4.24
N ASN A 48 -10.67 16.23 3.48
CA ASN A 48 -11.14 17.52 2.96
C ASN A 48 -12.09 18.27 3.93
N GLY A 49 -11.50 18.87 4.97
CA GLY A 49 -12.23 19.73 5.92
C GLY A 49 -12.68 19.01 7.19
N HIS A 50 -13.74 19.48 7.83
CA HIS A 50 -14.30 18.85 9.02
C HIS A 50 -15.08 17.58 8.69
N TYR A 51 -15.23 16.70 9.69
CA TYR A 51 -15.89 15.41 9.54
C TYR A 51 -17.27 15.51 8.87
N ASP A 52 -18.11 16.44 9.33
CA ASP A 52 -19.48 16.62 8.79
C ASP A 52 -19.47 16.96 7.29
N LYS A 53 -18.51 17.79 6.85
CA LYS A 53 -18.33 18.14 5.44
C LYS A 53 -17.89 16.92 4.63
N CYS A 54 -16.96 16.12 5.15
CA CYS A 54 -16.50 14.90 4.50
C CYS A 54 -17.64 13.89 4.34
N VAL A 55 -18.46 13.69 5.39
CA VAL A 55 -19.63 12.80 5.35
C VAL A 55 -20.67 13.30 4.34
N PHE A 56 -20.92 14.60 4.29
CA PHE A 56 -21.82 15.19 3.29
C PHE A 56 -21.33 14.92 1.86
N MET A 57 -20.05 15.18 1.57
CA MET A 57 -19.47 14.92 0.24
C MET A 57 -19.52 13.44 -0.11
N LEU A 58 -19.17 12.56 0.83
CA LEU A 58 -19.21 11.11 0.65
C LEU A 58 -20.63 10.62 0.32
N ARG A 59 -21.65 11.18 0.99
CA ARG A 59 -23.05 10.90 0.70
C ARG A 59 -23.45 11.40 -0.70
N GLU A 60 -23.01 12.59 -1.09
CA GLU A 60 -23.30 13.16 -2.40
C GLU A 60 -22.66 12.35 -3.54
N GLU A 61 -21.47 11.78 -3.33
CA GLU A 61 -20.80 10.90 -4.30
C GLU A 61 -21.46 9.52 -4.41
N ASN A 62 -22.12 9.04 -3.34
CA ASN A 62 -22.68 7.69 -3.25
C ASN A 62 -24.21 7.68 -3.08
N LYS A 63 -24.92 8.62 -3.72
CA LYS A 63 -26.39 8.76 -3.58
C LYS A 63 -27.18 7.49 -3.85
N GLY A 64 -26.69 6.64 -4.74
CA GLY A 64 -27.33 5.35 -5.09
C GLY A 64 -26.96 4.19 -4.17
N ASP A 65 -25.95 4.32 -3.32
CA ASP A 65 -25.44 3.24 -2.46
C ASP A 65 -25.06 3.75 -1.07
N MET A 66 -26.08 3.89 -0.22
CA MET A 66 -25.90 4.29 1.17
C MET A 66 -25.21 3.22 2.02
N ALA A 67 -25.19 1.95 1.58
CA ALA A 67 -24.46 0.89 2.28
C ALA A 67 -22.95 1.12 2.15
N ASN A 68 -22.47 1.58 0.99
CA ASN A 68 -21.08 2.00 0.84
C ASN A 68 -20.73 3.17 1.76
N VAL A 69 -21.57 4.21 1.83
CA VAL A 69 -21.35 5.35 2.74
C VAL A 69 -21.16 4.88 4.19
N LEU A 70 -22.03 3.96 4.64
CA LEU A 70 -21.92 3.37 5.98
C LEU A 70 -20.60 2.62 6.17
N ASN A 71 -20.18 1.81 5.18
CA ASN A 71 -18.91 1.08 5.23
C ASN A 71 -17.71 2.00 5.34
N TYR A 72 -17.68 3.12 4.61
CA TYR A 72 -16.63 4.14 4.70
C TYR A 72 -16.59 4.78 6.09
N ILE A 73 -17.73 5.19 6.62
CA ILE A 73 -17.84 5.78 7.97
C ILE A 73 -17.37 4.80 9.04
N PHE A 74 -17.86 3.56 8.99
CA PHE A 74 -17.50 2.52 9.95
C PHE A 74 -16.00 2.21 9.90
N SER A 75 -15.42 2.14 8.70
CA SER A 75 -13.99 1.93 8.51
C SER A 75 -13.15 3.08 9.09
N HIS A 76 -13.60 4.33 8.93
CA HIS A 76 -12.89 5.50 9.49
C HIS A 76 -13.00 5.59 11.02
N ALA A 77 -14.09 5.10 11.62
CA ALA A 77 -14.29 5.15 13.07
C ALA A 77 -13.19 4.46 13.89
N GLN A 78 -12.50 3.46 13.30
CA GLN A 78 -11.39 2.73 13.93
C GLN A 78 -10.02 3.06 13.29
N VAL A 79 -9.88 4.25 12.71
CA VAL A 79 -8.65 4.69 12.01
C VAL A 79 -7.39 4.55 12.87
N THR A 80 -7.46 4.80 14.18
CA THR A 80 -6.30 4.66 15.08
C THR A 80 -5.71 3.25 15.08
N LYS A 81 -6.57 2.22 15.09
CA LYS A 81 -6.12 0.81 15.03
C LYS A 81 -5.62 0.45 13.64
N LYS A 82 -6.30 0.93 12.59
CA LYS A 82 -5.86 0.76 11.19
C LYS A 82 -4.47 1.36 10.96
N ASN A 83 -4.19 2.52 11.55
CA ASN A 83 -2.91 3.22 11.39
C ASN A 83 -1.74 2.43 11.97
N LEU A 84 -1.95 1.73 13.09
CA LEU A 84 -0.95 0.82 13.64
C LEU A 84 -0.67 -0.34 12.69
N LEU A 85 -1.73 -1.01 12.21
CA LEU A 85 -1.59 -2.12 11.26
C LEU A 85 -0.89 -1.69 9.97
N VAL A 86 -1.29 -0.57 9.38
CA VAL A 86 -0.69 -0.03 8.15
C VAL A 86 0.79 0.29 8.35
N THR A 87 1.16 0.88 9.49
CA THR A 87 2.56 1.13 9.84
C THR A 87 3.37 -0.17 9.87
N MET A 88 2.85 -1.21 10.53
CA MET A 88 3.50 -2.53 10.60
C MET A 88 3.63 -3.19 9.22
N LEU A 89 2.62 -3.04 8.35
CA LEU A 89 2.65 -3.57 6.99
C LEU A 89 3.72 -2.86 6.13
N ILE A 90 3.83 -1.54 6.25
CA ILE A 90 4.88 -0.75 5.59
C ILE A 90 6.26 -1.22 6.07
N ASP A 91 6.44 -1.44 7.37
CA ASP A 91 7.71 -1.93 7.95
C ASP A 91 8.12 -3.29 7.40
N GLN A 92 7.18 -4.24 7.34
CA GLN A 92 7.46 -5.58 6.84
C GLN A 92 7.77 -5.60 5.33
N LEU A 93 7.12 -4.73 4.55
CA LEU A 93 7.39 -4.61 3.11
C LEU A 93 8.78 -4.04 2.83
N CYS A 94 9.19 -3.04 3.60
CA CYS A 94 10.37 -2.22 3.27
C CYS A 94 11.63 -2.67 4.04
N GLY A 95 11.50 -3.45 5.11
CA GLY A 95 12.64 -3.97 5.87
C GLY A 95 13.43 -5.08 5.18
N ARG A 96 12.95 -5.63 4.06
CA ARG A 96 13.52 -6.85 3.43
C ARG A 96 14.03 -6.66 2.00
N ASP A 97 13.79 -5.51 1.36
CA ASP A 97 14.13 -5.31 -0.05
C ASP A 97 14.53 -3.86 -0.30
N PRO A 98 15.75 -3.58 -0.81
CA PRO A 98 16.14 -2.23 -1.23
C PRO A 98 15.33 -1.71 -2.42
N THR A 99 14.80 -2.62 -3.25
CA THR A 99 14.10 -2.28 -4.49
C THR A 99 12.58 -2.21 -4.26
N LEU A 100 12.10 -0.99 -4.01
CA LEU A 100 10.67 -0.69 -4.06
C LEU A 100 10.22 -0.76 -5.53
N THR A 101 9.14 -1.47 -5.80
CA THR A 101 8.46 -1.41 -7.11
C THR A 101 7.83 -0.03 -7.31
N ASP A 102 7.77 0.47 -8.55
CA ASP A 102 7.13 1.76 -8.89
C ASP A 102 5.70 1.87 -8.33
N GLU A 103 4.95 0.77 -8.38
CA GLU A 103 3.60 0.68 -7.83
C GLU A 103 3.55 0.97 -6.32
N LEU A 104 4.49 0.42 -5.56
CA LEU A 104 4.60 0.64 -4.13
C LEU A 104 5.04 2.08 -3.83
N MET A 105 5.97 2.63 -4.63
CA MET A 105 6.37 4.04 -4.50
C MET A 105 5.20 4.99 -4.73
N SER A 106 4.32 4.70 -5.70
CA SER A 106 3.09 5.47 -5.93
C SER A 106 2.20 5.46 -4.69
N ILE A 107 1.89 4.27 -4.16
CA ILE A 107 1.02 4.12 -2.98
C ILE A 107 1.61 4.85 -1.77
N LEU A 108 2.91 4.69 -1.52
CA LEU A 108 3.59 5.39 -0.42
C LEU A 108 3.55 6.90 -0.61
N THR A 109 3.70 7.39 -1.83
CA THR A 109 3.61 8.82 -2.15
C THR A 109 2.22 9.36 -1.82
N GLU A 110 1.16 8.66 -2.22
CA GLU A 110 -0.21 9.04 -1.89
C GLU A 110 -0.46 9.00 -0.36
N LEU A 111 0.09 8.01 0.35
CA LEU A 111 0.03 7.95 1.81
C LEU A 111 0.69 9.17 2.49
N THR A 112 1.73 9.76 1.88
CA THR A 112 2.35 10.99 2.41
C THR A 112 1.48 12.24 2.28
N GLN A 113 0.44 12.21 1.44
CA GLN A 113 -0.47 13.34 1.23
C GLN A 113 -1.55 13.42 2.32
N LEU A 114 -1.69 12.38 3.17
CA LEU A 114 -2.60 12.40 4.31
C LEU A 114 -2.10 13.42 5.36
N SER A 115 -2.87 14.49 5.55
CA SER A 115 -2.46 15.66 6.35
C SER A 115 -3.10 15.73 7.74
N LYS A 116 -4.12 14.91 8.00
CA LYS A 116 -4.75 14.84 9.33
C LYS A 116 -3.80 14.30 10.40
N THR A 117 -3.86 14.89 11.60
CA THR A 117 -3.05 14.49 12.76
C THR A 117 -3.25 13.01 13.14
N THR A 118 -4.44 12.46 12.91
CA THR A 118 -4.74 11.04 13.12
C THR A 118 -3.83 10.12 12.29
N ASN A 119 -3.53 10.53 11.06
CA ASN A 119 -2.83 9.73 10.05
C ASN A 119 -1.34 10.11 9.95
N ALA A 120 -0.89 11.10 10.72
CA ALA A 120 0.46 11.65 10.68
C ALA A 120 1.55 10.59 10.86
N LYS A 121 1.32 9.57 11.71
CA LYS A 121 2.27 8.47 11.91
C LYS A 121 2.48 7.64 10.64
N VAL A 122 1.39 7.33 9.94
CA VAL A 122 1.43 6.57 8.68
C VAL A 122 2.11 7.39 7.59
N ALA A 123 1.72 8.66 7.44
CA ALA A 123 2.29 9.57 6.43
C ALA A 123 3.79 9.79 6.66
N LEU A 124 4.21 9.99 7.92
CA LEU A 124 5.62 10.12 8.29
C LEU A 124 6.39 8.83 7.95
N ARG A 125 5.82 7.67 8.28
CA ARG A 125 6.48 6.40 8.01
C ARG A 125 6.66 6.15 6.52
N ALA A 126 5.62 6.39 5.71
CA ALA A 126 5.70 6.31 4.26
C ALA A 126 6.79 7.23 3.70
N ARG A 127 6.91 8.46 4.23
CA ARG A 127 7.97 9.40 3.85
C ARG A 127 9.37 8.89 4.21
N GLN A 128 9.55 8.34 5.42
CA GLN A 128 10.83 7.77 5.84
C GLN A 128 11.27 6.62 4.92
N VAL A 129 10.34 5.77 4.51
CA VAL A 129 10.61 4.67 3.57
C VAL A 129 11.01 5.19 2.19
N LEU A 130 10.26 6.15 1.64
CA LEU A 130 10.58 6.74 0.33
C LEU A 130 11.97 7.40 0.34
N ILE A 131 12.30 8.10 1.43
CA ILE A 131 13.66 8.65 1.60
C ILE A 131 14.67 7.49 1.64
N ALA A 132 14.45 6.48 2.47
CA ALA A 132 15.36 5.34 2.62
C ALA A 132 15.59 4.57 1.31
N SER A 133 14.60 4.48 0.41
CA SER A 133 14.78 3.84 -0.90
C SER A 133 15.64 4.63 -1.88
N HIS A 134 15.76 5.94 -1.70
CA HIS A 134 16.69 6.78 -2.47
C HIS A 134 18.12 6.75 -1.89
N LEU A 135 18.31 6.26 -0.66
CA LEU A 135 19.63 6.04 -0.10
C LEU A 135 20.12 4.61 -0.43
N PRO A 136 21.42 4.41 -0.74
CA PRO A 136 21.97 3.07 -0.89
C PRO A 136 21.79 2.27 0.41
N SER A 137 21.31 1.03 0.28
CA SER A 137 21.05 0.14 1.41
C SER A 137 22.32 -0.05 2.25
N TYR A 138 22.16 -0.41 3.53
CA TYR A 138 23.30 -0.69 4.40
C TYR A 138 24.22 -1.76 3.80
N GLU A 139 23.65 -2.85 3.27
CA GLU A 139 24.42 -3.91 2.62
C GLU A 139 25.17 -3.42 1.38
N LEU A 140 24.55 -2.59 0.55
CA LEU A 140 25.22 -2.04 -0.64
C LEU A 140 26.36 -1.10 -0.23
N ARG A 141 26.15 -0.27 0.80
CA ARG A 141 27.21 0.59 1.36
C ARG A 141 28.32 -0.26 2.00
N HIS A 142 27.98 -1.33 2.69
CA HIS A 142 28.95 -2.23 3.30
C HIS A 142 29.81 -2.92 2.25
N ASN A 143 29.19 -3.51 1.22
CA ASN A 143 29.90 -4.16 0.12
C ASN A 143 30.71 -3.16 -0.70
N GLN A 144 30.23 -1.93 -0.87
CA GLN A 144 30.98 -0.88 -1.56
C GLN A 144 32.22 -0.47 -0.75
N VAL A 145 32.07 -0.32 0.57
CA VAL A 145 33.20 -0.02 1.48
C VAL A 145 34.19 -1.18 1.49
N GLU A 146 33.72 -2.42 1.58
CA GLU A 146 34.54 -3.64 1.49
C GLU A 146 35.29 -3.69 0.16
N SER A 147 34.60 -3.46 -0.97
CA SER A 147 35.22 -3.41 -2.29
C SER A 147 36.28 -2.31 -2.40
N ILE A 148 36.05 -1.13 -1.82
CA ILE A 148 37.04 -0.03 -1.79
C ILE A 148 38.26 -0.43 -0.96
N PHE A 149 38.04 -1.04 0.21
CA PHE A 149 39.13 -1.49 1.07
C PHE A 149 39.96 -2.58 0.40
N LEU A 150 39.30 -3.59 -0.17
CA LEU A 150 39.98 -4.70 -0.85
C LEU A 150 40.73 -4.22 -2.11
N SER A 151 40.15 -3.31 -2.90
CA SER A 151 40.81 -2.78 -4.10
C SER A 151 41.99 -1.85 -3.82
N ALA A 152 42.15 -1.39 -2.58
CA ALA A 152 43.26 -0.53 -2.16
C ALA A 152 44.40 -1.30 -1.47
N ILE A 153 44.19 -2.60 -1.20
CA ILE A 153 45.20 -3.50 -0.61
C ILE A 153 45.94 -4.30 -1.70
N ASP A 154 45.34 -4.45 -2.89
CA ASP A 154 46.04 -4.79 -4.15
C ASP A 154 46.79 -3.56 -4.72
#